data_AF-A0A745HNX6-F1
#
_entry.id   AF-A0A745HNX6-F1
#
_cell.length_a   1.000
_cell.length_b   1.000
_cell.length_c   1.000
_cell.angle_alpha   90.00
_cell.angle_beta   90.00
_cell.angle_gamma   90.00
#
_symmetry.space_group_name_H-M   'P 1'
#
loop_
_entity.id
_entity.type
_entity.pdbx_description
1 polymer ?
#
loop_
_entity_poly.entity_id
_entity_poly.type
_entity_poly.pdbx_seq_one_letter_code
_entity_poly.pdbx_strand_id
1 'polypeptide(L)'
;TESEIAATLRNTTETLLPGRPEDNDDLRLSIAGAQEKTALLWHEDRWCMPEGNTPTTHIFKLPLGLVGNMKADMSSSVENEWLCSVLLGQYGLPVARTQIAHFEDQKALVVERFDRKWSGDGQWIIRLPQEDMCQALGVSPLRKYQADGGPGISEIMEVLSNSDRAERDKAQFFMTQIIFWMMAATDGHAKNFSISIGPQGRYHLTPNYDVLSAWPVIGHGNNQISWQKCKLAMAVRGSSNYYQIYRIQRRHWIRHGEITGLSKQQTEAMIEEIIARTPGVIERVSGLLPDQFPQQLAESIFDGMRQQCRRLAEK
;
A
#
# COMPACT_ATOMS: atom_id res chain seq x y z
N THR A 1 -28.02 6.88 8.01
CA THR A 1 -28.30 5.63 8.77
C THR A 1 -27.44 4.50 8.21
N GLU A 2 -27.32 3.37 8.90
CA GLU A 2 -26.56 2.20 8.39
C GLU A 2 -27.07 1.76 7.01
N SER A 3 -28.40 1.71 6.82
CA SER A 3 -29.04 1.38 5.54
C SER A 3 -28.73 2.34 4.40
N GLU A 4 -28.59 3.64 4.67
CA GLU A 4 -28.20 4.63 3.65
C GLU A 4 -26.75 4.45 3.19
N ILE A 5 -25.85 4.06 4.10
CA ILE A 5 -24.46 3.75 3.77
C ILE A 5 -24.41 2.48 2.93
N ALA A 6 -25.12 1.43 3.35
CA ALA A 6 -25.22 0.19 2.59
C ALA A 6 -25.78 0.44 1.17
N ALA A 7 -26.82 1.28 1.03
CA ALA A 7 -27.35 1.67 -0.27
C ALA A 7 -26.33 2.45 -1.13
N THR A 8 -25.56 3.36 -0.52
CA THR A 8 -24.48 4.08 -1.21
C THR A 8 -23.39 3.13 -1.70
N LEU A 9 -23.00 2.16 -0.87
CA LEU A 9 -22.02 1.14 -1.21
C LEU A 9 -22.52 0.23 -2.36
N ARG A 10 -23.77 -0.25 -2.29
CA ARG A 10 -24.42 -1.00 -3.38
C ARG A 10 -24.46 -0.20 -4.70
N ASN A 11 -24.83 1.07 -4.65
CA ASN A 11 -24.85 1.89 -5.88
C ASN A 11 -23.44 2.10 -6.47
N THR A 12 -22.40 2.10 -5.64
CA THR A 12 -21.01 2.25 -6.11
C THR A 12 -20.59 1.09 -7.01
N THR A 13 -21.09 -0.13 -6.74
CA THR A 13 -20.83 -1.33 -7.56
C THR A 13 -21.68 -1.37 -8.83
N GLU A 14 -22.90 -0.84 -8.80
CA GLU A 14 -23.84 -0.91 -9.93
C GLU A 14 -23.57 0.11 -11.05
N THR A 15 -22.84 1.20 -10.79
CA THR A 15 -22.71 2.32 -11.74
C THR A 15 -21.71 2.09 -12.90
N LEU A 16 -21.20 0.87 -13.11
CA LEU A 16 -20.20 0.58 -14.16
C LEU A 16 -20.61 -0.60 -15.08
N LEU A 17 -20.99 -0.25 -16.32
CA LEU A 17 -21.08 -1.17 -17.48
C LEU A 17 -19.75 -1.16 -18.30
N PRO A 18 -19.46 -2.22 -19.07
CA PRO A 18 -18.10 -2.70 -19.34
C PRO A 18 -17.39 -1.97 -20.49
N GLY A 19 -16.05 -1.87 -20.38
CA GLY A 19 -15.21 -1.53 -21.53
C GLY A 19 -13.96 -0.72 -21.20
N ARG A 20 -12.89 -1.41 -20.79
CA ARG A 20 -11.53 -0.95 -21.02
C ARG A 20 -10.70 -2.14 -21.47
N PRO A 21 -10.06 -2.12 -22.65
CA PRO A 21 -9.18 -3.20 -23.06
C PRO A 21 -7.95 -3.20 -22.13
N GLU A 22 -7.81 -4.26 -21.34
CA GLU A 22 -6.54 -4.57 -20.65
C GLU A 22 -5.58 -5.20 -21.67
N ASP A 23 -5.03 -4.39 -22.57
CA ASP A 23 -3.97 -4.81 -23.49
C ASP A 23 -2.60 -4.69 -22.81
N ASN A 24 -2.13 -5.78 -22.19
CA ASN A 24 -0.77 -6.31 -22.35
C ASN A 24 -0.58 -7.62 -21.56
N ASP A 25 0.05 -8.61 -22.19
CA ASP A 25 0.37 -9.98 -21.73
C ASP A 25 1.28 -10.11 -20.48
N ASP A 26 1.44 -9.04 -19.73
CA ASP A 26 2.21 -9.03 -18.50
C ASP A 26 1.21 -8.99 -17.34
N LEU A 27 1.11 -10.09 -16.60
CA LEU A 27 0.28 -10.27 -15.40
C LEU A 27 0.64 -9.25 -14.30
N ARG A 28 0.17 -8.02 -14.51
CA ARG A 28 0.39 -6.84 -13.68
C ARG A 28 -0.94 -6.49 -13.06
N LEU A 29 -1.26 -7.17 -11.96
CA LEU A 29 -2.45 -6.87 -11.17
C LEU A 29 -2.32 -5.45 -10.60
N SER A 30 -2.98 -4.49 -11.25
CA SER A 30 -3.21 -3.15 -10.73
C SER A 30 -4.36 -3.18 -9.73
N ILE A 31 -4.10 -3.68 -8.52
CA ILE A 31 -5.11 -4.00 -7.51
C ILE A 31 -5.67 -2.72 -6.85
N ALA A 32 -4.83 -1.72 -6.55
CA ALA A 32 -5.25 -0.54 -5.78
C ALA A 32 -6.03 0.52 -6.59
N GLY A 33 -5.78 0.59 -7.90
CA GLY A 33 -6.41 1.58 -8.79
C GLY A 33 -7.77 1.17 -9.35
N ALA A 34 -8.10 -0.13 -9.31
CA ALA A 34 -9.33 -0.70 -9.83
C ALA A 34 -10.41 -0.90 -8.74
N GLN A 35 -10.05 -0.68 -7.47
CA GLN A 35 -10.95 -0.88 -6.35
C GLN A 35 -12.00 0.22 -6.29
N GLU A 36 -13.26 -0.21 -6.27
CA GLU A 36 -14.39 0.66 -6.04
C GLU A 36 -14.29 1.33 -4.68
N LYS A 37 -14.53 2.64 -4.67
CA LYS A 37 -14.43 3.44 -3.47
C LYS A 37 -15.39 4.61 -3.47
N THR A 38 -15.87 4.92 -2.28
CA THR A 38 -16.61 6.15 -1.97
C THR A 38 -15.92 6.87 -0.82
N ALA A 39 -16.39 8.06 -0.46
CA ALA A 39 -15.86 8.80 0.67
C ALA A 39 -16.99 9.46 1.46
N LEU A 40 -16.90 9.38 2.80
CA LEU A 40 -17.92 9.88 3.71
C LEU A 40 -17.29 10.73 4.82
N LEU A 41 -18.13 11.48 5.52
CA LEU A 41 -17.76 12.27 6.70
C LEU A 41 -18.13 11.48 7.97
N TRP A 42 -17.16 11.27 8.85
CA TRP A 42 -17.42 10.93 10.25
C TRP A 42 -17.58 12.22 11.08
N HIS A 43 -18.76 12.43 11.67
CA HIS A 43 -19.06 13.59 12.51
C HIS A 43 -20.10 13.22 13.56
N GLU A 44 -19.90 13.66 14.81
CA GLU A 44 -20.79 13.35 15.95
C GLU A 44 -21.15 11.86 16.04
N ASP A 45 -20.12 11.01 15.99
CA ASP A 45 -20.23 9.55 16.05
C ASP A 45 -21.14 8.91 15.00
N ARG A 46 -21.28 9.58 13.84
CA ARG A 46 -22.13 9.13 12.74
C ARG A 46 -21.46 9.34 11.39
N TRP A 47 -21.81 8.49 10.44
CA TRP A 47 -21.46 8.65 9.03
C TRP A 47 -22.47 9.58 8.35
N CYS A 48 -21.94 10.56 7.62
CA CYS A 48 -22.71 11.58 6.92
C CYS A 48 -22.25 11.68 5.46
N MET A 49 -23.20 11.98 4.58
CA MET A 49 -22.89 12.47 3.23
C MET A 49 -22.56 13.96 3.34
N PRO A 50 -21.40 14.43 2.87
CA PRO A 50 -21.08 15.86 2.93
C PRO A 50 -21.96 16.67 1.96
N GLU A 51 -22.32 17.87 2.37
CA GLU A 51 -23.00 18.85 1.52
C GLU A 51 -22.07 19.99 1.09
N GLY A 52 -22.23 20.47 -0.14
CA GLY A 52 -21.47 21.59 -0.68
C GLY A 52 -19.96 21.39 -0.60
N ASN A 53 -19.27 22.29 0.08
CA ASN A 53 -17.80 22.28 0.23
C ASN A 53 -17.30 21.48 1.43
N THR A 54 -18.20 20.86 2.19
CA THR A 54 -17.85 20.07 3.38
C THR A 54 -16.93 18.90 2.98
N PRO A 55 -15.73 18.77 3.56
CA PRO A 55 -14.84 17.67 3.20
C PRO A 55 -15.32 16.33 3.77
N THR A 56 -15.10 15.26 3.00
CA THR A 56 -15.09 13.89 3.55
C THR A 56 -13.86 13.69 4.44
N THR A 57 -13.97 12.79 5.42
CA THR A 57 -12.89 12.43 6.35
C THR A 57 -12.42 10.99 6.19
N HIS A 58 -13.19 10.13 5.51
CA HIS A 58 -12.84 8.73 5.33
C HIS A 58 -13.09 8.27 3.89
N ILE A 59 -12.26 7.36 3.43
CA ILE A 59 -12.43 6.62 2.17
C ILE A 59 -12.94 5.23 2.52
N PHE A 60 -13.93 4.77 1.79
CA PHE A 60 -14.52 3.44 1.92
C PHE A 60 -14.13 2.65 0.69
N LYS A 61 -13.49 1.51 0.88
CA LYS A 61 -13.08 0.64 -0.21
C LYS A 61 -13.84 -0.68 -0.16
N LEU A 62 -14.41 -1.05 -1.28
CA LEU A 62 -15.19 -2.27 -1.42
C LEU A 62 -14.31 -3.45 -1.87
N PRO A 63 -14.73 -4.70 -1.62
CA PRO A 63 -14.00 -5.86 -2.11
C PRO A 63 -13.87 -5.85 -3.63
N LEU A 64 -12.67 -6.16 -4.12
CA LEU A 64 -12.34 -6.17 -5.55
C LEU A 64 -13.00 -7.29 -6.37
N GLY A 65 -13.49 -8.35 -5.73
CA GLY A 65 -14.03 -9.52 -6.43
C GLY A 65 -12.97 -10.26 -7.26
N LEU A 66 -13.28 -10.58 -8.52
CA LEU A 66 -12.36 -11.26 -9.43
C LEU A 66 -11.56 -10.25 -10.26
N VAL A 67 -10.22 -10.32 -10.23
CA VAL A 67 -9.34 -9.33 -10.88
C VAL A 67 -8.42 -9.96 -11.92
N GLY A 68 -8.25 -9.23 -13.04
CA GLY A 68 -7.34 -9.54 -14.15
C GLY A 68 -7.79 -10.72 -15.03
N ASN A 69 -7.08 -10.93 -16.14
CA ASN A 69 -7.40 -11.97 -17.13
C ASN A 69 -7.41 -13.40 -16.56
N MET A 70 -6.64 -13.67 -15.50
CA MET A 70 -6.62 -14.97 -14.81
C MET A 70 -7.73 -15.14 -13.77
N LYS A 71 -8.60 -14.14 -13.57
CA LYS A 71 -9.68 -14.16 -12.56
C LYS A 71 -9.17 -14.57 -11.18
N ALA A 72 -8.08 -13.95 -10.74
CA ALA A 72 -7.57 -14.16 -9.38
C ALA A 72 -8.64 -13.70 -8.38
N ASP A 73 -8.93 -14.55 -7.39
CA ASP A 73 -9.93 -14.23 -6.37
C ASP A 73 -9.36 -13.23 -5.34
N MET A 74 -9.87 -12.01 -5.38
CA MET A 74 -9.54 -10.90 -4.49
C MET A 74 -10.77 -10.46 -3.68
N SER A 75 -11.74 -11.37 -3.47
CA SER A 75 -12.92 -11.13 -2.61
C SER A 75 -12.56 -10.79 -1.16
N SER A 76 -11.38 -11.23 -0.70
CA SER A 76 -10.84 -10.92 0.63
C SER A 76 -9.84 -9.74 0.62
N SER A 77 -9.96 -8.83 -0.34
CA SER A 77 -9.06 -7.66 -0.48
C SER A 77 -9.18 -6.66 0.67
N VAL A 78 -10.37 -6.53 1.28
CA VAL A 78 -10.57 -5.71 2.48
C VAL A 78 -9.70 -6.20 3.64
N GLU A 79 -9.74 -7.51 3.89
CA GLU A 79 -8.93 -8.18 4.92
C GLU A 79 -7.44 -8.12 4.60
N ASN A 80 -7.07 -8.33 3.33
CA ASN A 80 -5.69 -8.25 2.87
C ASN A 80 -5.09 -6.87 3.13
N GLU A 81 -5.77 -5.80 2.73
CA GLU A 81 -5.26 -4.45 2.89
C GLU A 81 -5.23 -4.04 4.37
N TRP A 82 -6.25 -4.39 5.15
CA TRP A 82 -6.24 -4.16 6.59
C TRP A 82 -5.03 -4.85 7.25
N LEU A 83 -4.81 -6.13 6.94
CA LEU A 83 -3.70 -6.89 7.50
C LEU A 83 -2.33 -6.31 7.11
N CYS A 84 -2.16 -5.92 5.84
CA CYS A 84 -0.94 -5.24 5.37
C CYS A 84 -0.70 -3.92 6.11
N SER A 85 -1.75 -3.13 6.35
CA SER A 85 -1.66 -1.88 7.12
C SER A 85 -1.22 -2.14 8.57
N VAL A 86 -1.84 -3.12 9.24
CA VAL A 86 -1.49 -3.50 10.62
C VAL A 86 -0.05 -4.01 10.70
N LEU A 87 0.40 -4.83 9.74
CA LEU A 87 1.77 -5.31 9.65
C LEU A 87 2.78 -4.16 9.53
N LEU A 88 2.57 -3.23 8.60
CA LEU A 88 3.42 -2.05 8.43
C LEU A 88 3.48 -1.20 9.70
N GLY A 89 2.33 -0.98 10.35
CA GLY A 89 2.25 -0.28 11.64
C GLY A 89 3.05 -0.98 12.75
N GLN A 90 3.08 -2.31 12.78
CA GLN A 90 3.88 -3.08 13.74
C GLN A 90 5.39 -3.06 13.46
N TYR A 91 5.81 -2.70 12.24
CA TYR A 91 7.18 -2.29 11.93
C TYR A 91 7.48 -0.83 12.29
N GLY A 92 6.52 -0.10 12.86
CA GLY A 92 6.70 1.31 13.26
C GLY A 92 6.67 2.28 12.07
N LEU A 93 6.22 1.82 10.89
CA LEU A 93 6.03 2.68 9.74
C LEU A 93 4.71 3.45 9.87
N PRO A 94 4.66 4.74 9.52
CA PRO A 94 3.40 5.47 9.45
C PRO A 94 2.49 4.84 8.40
N VAL A 95 1.25 4.57 8.79
CA VAL A 95 0.19 4.02 7.92
C VAL A 95 -1.08 4.84 8.09
N ALA A 96 -1.86 4.95 7.02
CA ALA A 96 -3.24 5.43 7.13
C ALA A 96 -4.01 4.50 8.07
N ARG A 97 -4.78 5.08 9.00
CA ARG A 97 -5.58 4.27 9.92
C ARG A 97 -6.71 3.60 9.15
N THR A 98 -6.88 2.31 9.39
CA THR A 98 -7.87 1.50 8.72
C THR A 98 -8.69 0.69 9.72
N GLN A 99 -9.96 0.47 9.38
CA GLN A 99 -10.83 -0.45 10.09
C GLN A 99 -11.72 -1.19 9.10
N ILE A 100 -12.00 -2.46 9.37
CA ILE A 100 -13.00 -3.22 8.63
C ILE A 100 -14.36 -2.89 9.26
N ALA A 101 -15.32 -2.46 8.45
CA ALA A 101 -16.67 -2.15 8.89
C ALA A 101 -17.70 -2.89 8.03
N HIS A 102 -18.82 -3.23 8.67
CA HIS A 102 -19.97 -3.85 8.03
C HIS A 102 -21.14 -2.87 8.12
N PHE A 103 -21.89 -2.75 7.02
CA PHE A 103 -23.09 -1.94 6.88
C PHE A 103 -24.14 -2.81 6.19
N GLU A 104 -25.08 -3.36 6.96
CA GLU A 104 -25.97 -4.42 6.48
C GLU A 104 -25.18 -5.59 5.83
N ASP A 105 -25.42 -5.87 4.55
CA ASP A 105 -24.76 -6.89 3.73
C ASP A 105 -23.43 -6.42 3.10
N GLN A 106 -23.07 -5.14 3.29
CA GLN A 106 -21.90 -4.53 2.66
C GLN A 106 -20.71 -4.50 3.63
N LYS A 107 -19.59 -5.07 3.18
CA LYS A 107 -18.30 -5.02 3.88
C LYS A 107 -17.40 -4.00 3.21
N ALA A 108 -16.76 -3.13 3.99
CA ALA A 108 -15.82 -2.14 3.46
C ALA A 108 -14.59 -1.98 4.35
N LEU A 109 -13.46 -1.64 3.72
CA LEU A 109 -12.32 -1.07 4.42
C LEU A 109 -12.54 0.44 4.56
N VAL A 110 -12.66 0.93 5.78
CA VAL A 110 -12.75 2.36 6.10
C VAL A 110 -11.35 2.87 6.41
N VAL A 111 -10.88 3.85 5.63
CA VAL A 111 -9.55 4.44 5.71
C VAL A 111 -9.68 5.91 6.12
N GLU A 112 -9.09 6.27 7.27
CA GLU A 112 -9.03 7.66 7.73
C GLU A 112 -8.13 8.48 6.78
N ARG A 113 -8.66 9.60 6.27
CA ARG A 113 -7.93 10.48 5.36
C ARG A 113 -6.89 11.28 6.12
N PHE A 114 -5.62 11.07 5.81
CA PHE A 114 -4.50 11.84 6.35
C PHE A 114 -4.27 13.18 5.62
N ASP A 115 -4.99 13.45 4.53
CA ASP A 115 -5.07 14.76 3.87
C ASP A 115 -6.20 15.64 4.43
N ARG A 116 -6.70 15.31 5.62
CA ARG A 116 -7.75 16.02 6.36
C ARG A 116 -7.31 16.25 7.79
N LYS A 117 -7.71 17.39 8.36
CA LYS A 117 -7.48 17.71 9.77
C LYS A 117 -8.58 18.61 10.29
N TRP A 118 -9.07 18.35 11.50
CA TRP A 118 -9.94 19.30 12.18
C TRP A 118 -9.19 20.60 12.50
N SER A 119 -9.87 21.74 12.39
CA SER A 119 -9.39 23.02 12.88
C SER A 119 -9.11 22.96 14.39
N GLY A 120 -8.30 23.90 14.89
CA GLY A 120 -7.91 23.90 16.31
C GLY A 120 -9.08 24.02 17.28
N ASP A 121 -10.18 24.63 16.84
CA ASP A 121 -11.46 24.77 17.55
C ASP A 121 -12.46 23.64 17.24
N GLY A 122 -12.11 22.70 16.36
CA GLY A 122 -12.97 21.58 15.95
C GLY A 122 -14.18 21.97 15.10
N GLN A 123 -14.32 23.24 14.67
CA GLN A 123 -15.52 23.71 13.98
C GLN A 123 -15.56 23.36 12.49
N TRP A 124 -14.42 23.13 11.84
CA TRP A 124 -14.36 22.83 10.41
C TRP A 124 -13.18 21.93 10.07
N ILE A 125 -13.24 21.36 8.86
CA ILE A 125 -12.24 20.40 8.37
C ILE A 125 -11.34 21.08 7.34
N ILE A 126 -10.05 21.07 7.61
CA ILE A 126 -8.98 21.58 6.75
C ILE A 126 -8.62 20.48 5.73
N ARG A 127 -8.53 20.85 4.45
CA ARG A 127 -7.88 20.03 3.41
C ARG A 127 -6.39 20.32 3.43
N LEU A 128 -5.57 19.30 3.68
CA LEU A 128 -4.12 19.43 3.65
C LEU A 128 -3.62 19.18 2.22
N PRO A 129 -2.81 20.10 1.64
CA PRO A 129 -2.21 19.89 0.33
C PRO A 129 -1.33 18.63 0.30
N GLN A 130 -1.50 17.82 -0.75
CA GLN A 130 -0.81 16.56 -0.95
C GLN A 130 -0.67 16.27 -2.45
N GLU A 131 0.45 15.66 -2.83
CA GLU A 131 0.70 15.18 -4.19
C GLU A 131 1.29 13.76 -4.14
N ASP A 132 0.92 12.92 -5.11
CA ASP A 132 1.57 11.62 -5.31
C ASP A 132 2.91 11.74 -6.05
N MET A 133 3.75 10.71 -6.05
CA MET A 133 5.09 10.79 -6.66
C MET A 133 5.05 10.93 -8.20
N CYS A 134 3.97 10.56 -8.87
CA CYS A 134 3.83 10.89 -10.29
C CYS A 134 3.65 12.41 -10.46
N GLN A 135 2.80 13.03 -9.65
CA GLN A 135 2.58 14.48 -9.67
C GLN A 135 3.84 15.26 -9.28
N ALA A 136 4.49 14.89 -8.18
CA ALA A 136 5.70 15.56 -7.69
C ALA A 136 6.85 15.53 -8.70
N LEU A 137 6.92 14.50 -9.54
CA LEU A 137 7.94 14.34 -10.59
C LEU A 137 7.44 14.75 -11.99
N GLY A 138 6.22 15.29 -12.13
CA GLY A 138 5.66 15.69 -13.42
C GLY A 138 5.43 14.53 -14.41
N VAL A 139 5.23 13.32 -13.90
CA VAL A 139 5.00 12.10 -14.69
C VAL A 139 3.50 11.82 -14.84
N SER A 140 3.08 11.47 -16.06
CA SER A 140 1.69 11.06 -16.33
C SER A 140 1.26 9.90 -15.43
N PRO A 141 0.04 9.90 -14.88
CA PRO A 141 -0.48 8.81 -14.06
C PRO A 141 -0.61 7.48 -14.82
N LEU A 142 -0.61 7.50 -16.17
CA LEU A 142 -0.59 6.29 -17.00
C LEU A 142 0.77 5.57 -16.93
N ARG A 143 1.83 6.25 -16.52
CA ARG A 143 3.18 5.70 -16.32
C ARG A 143 3.50 5.58 -14.83
N LYS A 144 2.55 5.08 -14.04
CA LYS A 144 2.75 4.91 -12.59
C LYS A 144 3.76 3.82 -12.23
N TYR A 145 3.96 2.83 -13.10
CA TYR A 145 4.92 1.75 -12.91
C TYR A 145 6.29 2.10 -13.48
N GLN A 146 7.37 1.71 -12.79
CA GLN A 146 8.72 1.97 -13.27
C GLN A 146 9.01 1.26 -14.62
N ALA A 147 8.48 0.06 -14.81
CA ALA A 147 8.64 -0.68 -16.06
C ALA A 147 8.05 0.05 -17.29
N ASP A 148 7.09 0.95 -17.07
CA ASP A 148 6.42 1.75 -18.11
C ASP A 148 6.99 3.19 -18.19
N GLY A 149 8.18 3.42 -17.62
CA GLY A 149 8.84 4.72 -17.58
C GLY A 149 8.37 5.62 -16.45
N GLY A 150 7.76 5.05 -15.41
CA GLY A 150 7.41 5.74 -14.17
C GLY A 150 8.56 5.91 -13.18
N PRO A 151 8.35 6.68 -12.11
CA PRO A 151 9.32 6.79 -11.02
C PRO A 151 9.58 5.45 -10.32
N GLY A 152 10.84 5.16 -10.02
CA GLY A 152 11.25 4.06 -9.17
C GLY A 152 11.75 4.53 -7.80
N ILE A 153 12.33 3.60 -7.05
CA ILE A 153 12.88 3.88 -5.71
C ILE A 153 13.95 4.99 -5.77
N SER A 154 14.79 5.01 -6.81
CA SER A 154 15.89 5.97 -6.89
C SER A 154 15.41 7.41 -7.06
N GLU A 155 14.45 7.63 -7.97
CA GLU A 155 13.88 8.95 -8.22
C GLU A 155 13.08 9.45 -7.00
N ILE A 156 12.38 8.56 -6.30
CA ILE A 156 11.66 8.93 -5.07
C ILE A 156 12.65 9.25 -3.94
N MET A 157 13.73 8.49 -3.79
CA MET A 157 14.78 8.81 -2.80
C MET A 157 15.43 10.18 -3.06
N GLU A 158 15.55 10.60 -4.31
CA GLU A 158 16.03 11.94 -4.67
C GLU A 158 15.06 13.04 -4.23
N VAL A 159 13.75 12.85 -4.47
CA VAL A 159 12.71 13.75 -3.93
C VAL A 159 12.79 13.82 -2.41
N LEU A 160 12.85 12.67 -1.73
CA LEU A 160 12.89 12.61 -0.27
C LEU A 160 14.19 13.15 0.33
N SER A 161 15.28 13.23 -0.44
CA SER A 161 16.52 13.88 0.01
C SER A 161 16.35 15.39 0.25
N ASN A 162 15.30 15.99 -0.31
CA ASN A 162 14.95 17.40 -0.18
C ASN A 162 13.74 17.63 0.76
N SER A 163 13.27 16.58 1.45
CA SER A 163 12.21 16.68 2.46
C SER A 163 12.66 17.48 3.70
N ASP A 164 11.70 18.10 4.41
CA ASP A 164 11.94 18.74 5.73
C ASP A 164 12.43 17.74 6.80
N ARG A 165 12.25 16.44 6.54
CA ARG A 165 12.63 15.29 7.37
C ARG A 165 13.43 14.27 6.56
N ALA A 166 14.30 14.73 5.66
CA ALA A 166 14.99 13.89 4.67
C ALA A 166 15.53 12.55 5.19
N GLU A 167 16.29 12.55 6.29
CA GLU A 167 16.86 11.31 6.86
C GLU A 167 15.78 10.32 7.32
N ARG A 168 14.72 10.81 7.96
CA ARG A 168 13.60 9.98 8.40
C ARG A 168 12.81 9.45 7.22
N ASP A 169 12.47 10.31 6.26
CA ASP A 169 11.61 9.94 5.13
C ASP A 169 12.30 8.96 4.20
N LYS A 170 13.59 9.16 3.92
CA LYS A 170 14.45 8.20 3.19
C LYS A 170 14.46 6.84 3.90
N ALA A 171 14.73 6.82 5.20
CA ALA A 171 14.77 5.58 5.97
C ALA A 171 13.42 4.85 5.95
N GLN A 172 12.32 5.58 6.21
CA GLN A 172 10.98 5.02 6.21
C GLN A 172 10.55 4.48 4.84
N PHE A 173 10.79 5.24 3.77
CA PHE A 173 10.50 4.80 2.42
C PHE A 173 11.32 3.55 2.05
N PHE A 174 12.63 3.56 2.31
CA PHE A 174 13.50 2.44 1.98
C PHE A 174 13.14 1.16 2.76
N MET A 175 12.85 1.27 4.06
CA MET A 175 12.32 0.16 4.86
C MET A 175 10.98 -0.35 4.33
N THR A 176 10.10 0.55 3.90
CA THR A 176 8.81 0.19 3.29
C THR A 176 9.03 -0.67 2.05
N GLN A 177 9.98 -0.34 1.17
CA GLN A 177 10.28 -1.13 -0.03
C GLN A 177 10.76 -2.55 0.31
N ILE A 178 11.61 -2.69 1.34
CA ILE A 178 12.07 -4.02 1.81
C ILE A 178 10.87 -4.82 2.35
N ILE A 179 10.01 -4.19 3.13
CA ILE A 179 8.83 -4.85 3.72
C ILE A 179 7.80 -5.19 2.63
N PHE A 180 7.63 -4.35 1.59
CA PHE A 180 6.81 -4.67 0.41
C PHE A 180 7.32 -5.93 -0.29
N TRP A 181 8.64 -6.08 -0.42
CA TRP A 181 9.23 -7.32 -0.92
C TRP A 181 8.95 -8.52 -0.02
N MET A 182 9.01 -8.36 1.31
CA MET A 182 8.66 -9.44 2.25
C MET A 182 7.18 -9.84 2.15
N MET A 183 6.29 -8.88 2.01
CA MET A 183 4.85 -9.08 1.87
C MET A 183 4.42 -9.44 0.44
N ALA A 184 5.35 -9.52 -0.52
CA ALA A 184 5.01 -9.63 -1.94
C ALA A 184 3.95 -8.61 -2.40
N ALA A 185 4.09 -7.35 -1.97
CA ALA A 185 3.25 -6.24 -2.39
C ALA A 185 3.64 -5.80 -3.81
N THR A 186 3.03 -6.43 -4.82
CA THR A 186 3.40 -6.27 -6.23
C THR A 186 2.94 -4.95 -6.85
N ASP A 187 1.96 -4.27 -6.22
CA ASP A 187 1.32 -3.05 -6.75
C ASP A 187 1.78 -1.75 -6.05
N GLY A 188 2.93 -1.77 -5.37
CA GLY A 188 3.50 -0.58 -4.72
C GLY A 188 4.13 0.43 -5.69
N HIS A 189 3.33 1.00 -6.60
CA HIS A 189 3.79 1.89 -7.68
C HIS A 189 3.85 3.37 -7.24
N ALA A 190 4.34 4.27 -8.10
CA ALA A 190 4.63 5.67 -7.71
C ALA A 190 3.42 6.43 -7.12
N LYS A 191 2.18 6.10 -7.53
CA LYS A 191 0.97 6.74 -6.98
C LYS A 191 0.57 6.28 -5.55
N ASN A 192 1.19 5.22 -5.02
CA ASN A 192 0.96 4.75 -3.64
C ASN A 192 1.87 5.46 -2.62
N PHE A 193 2.70 6.39 -3.08
CA PHE A 193 3.53 7.23 -2.24
C PHE A 193 3.16 8.68 -2.52
N SER A 194 2.97 9.45 -1.46
CA SER A 194 2.65 10.87 -1.55
C SER A 194 3.54 11.70 -0.64
N ILE A 195 3.61 13.00 -0.92
CA ILE A 195 4.18 14.01 -0.05
C ILE A 195 3.08 14.97 0.41
N SER A 196 3.13 15.36 1.69
CA SER A 196 2.31 16.46 2.21
C SER A 196 3.05 17.77 1.98
N ILE A 197 2.34 18.79 1.50
CA ILE A 197 2.90 20.11 1.20
C ILE A 197 2.50 21.09 2.29
N GLY A 198 3.49 21.60 2.99
CA GLY A 198 3.38 22.61 4.04
C GLY A 198 3.71 24.03 3.56
N PRO A 199 3.69 25.00 4.50
CA PRO A 199 4.03 26.38 4.20
C PRO A 199 5.42 26.52 3.54
N GLN A 200 5.56 27.51 2.67
CA GLN A 200 6.82 27.82 1.97
C GLN A 200 7.35 26.67 1.09
N GLY A 201 6.48 25.76 0.65
CA GLY A 201 6.85 24.64 -0.21
C GLY A 201 7.64 23.54 0.49
N ARG A 202 7.71 23.54 1.83
CA ARG A 202 8.27 22.42 2.59
C ARG A 202 7.39 21.20 2.42
N TYR A 203 7.97 20.01 2.37
CA TYR A 203 7.21 18.78 2.26
C TYR A 203 7.87 17.64 3.02
N HIS A 204 7.08 16.60 3.27
CA HIS A 204 7.54 15.33 3.82
C HIS A 204 6.65 14.18 3.35
N LEU A 205 7.15 12.96 3.45
CA LEU A 205 6.45 11.74 3.08
C LEU A 205 5.17 11.58 3.92
N THR A 206 4.06 11.22 3.25
CA THR A 206 2.81 10.89 3.95
C THR A 206 2.86 9.46 4.54
N PRO A 207 1.89 9.08 5.39
CA PRO A 207 1.73 7.68 5.76
C PRO A 207 1.56 6.77 4.54
N ASN A 208 1.88 5.48 4.71
CA ASN A 208 1.62 4.44 3.71
C ASN A 208 0.12 4.14 3.60
N TYR A 209 -0.34 3.82 2.40
CA TYR A 209 -1.74 3.50 2.09
C TYR A 209 -1.80 2.57 0.86
N ASP A 210 -2.95 1.94 0.63
CA ASP A 210 -3.21 1.13 -0.57
C ASP A 210 -2.20 -0.02 -0.75
N VAL A 211 -1.95 -0.79 0.30
CA VAL A 211 -0.98 -1.90 0.28
C VAL A 211 -1.70 -3.24 0.32
N LEU A 212 -1.45 -4.06 -0.70
CA LEU A 212 -2.02 -5.40 -0.83
C LEU A 212 -0.92 -6.42 -1.10
N SER A 213 -0.99 -7.56 -0.41
CA SER A 213 -0.09 -8.68 -0.58
C SER A 213 -0.58 -9.62 -1.68
N ALA A 214 0.32 -10.06 -2.55
CA ALA A 214 0.02 -11.08 -3.54
C ALA A 214 0.12 -12.51 -2.98
N TRP A 215 0.68 -12.73 -1.78
CA TRP A 215 0.88 -14.08 -1.22
C TRP A 215 -0.35 -15.01 -1.29
N PRO A 216 -1.57 -14.55 -0.95
CA PRO A 216 -2.76 -15.42 -1.00
C PRO A 216 -3.10 -15.96 -2.40
N VAL A 217 -2.64 -15.29 -3.46
CA VAL A 217 -2.90 -15.68 -4.85
C VAL A 217 -1.67 -16.26 -5.54
N ILE A 218 -0.56 -16.46 -4.84
CA ILE A 218 0.65 -17.09 -5.38
C ILE A 218 0.56 -18.60 -5.25
N GLY A 219 0.79 -19.33 -6.35
CA GLY A 219 0.76 -20.79 -6.35
C GLY A 219 0.78 -21.40 -7.75
N HIS A 220 0.29 -22.64 -7.85
CA HIS A 220 0.32 -23.45 -9.08
C HIS A 220 -1.07 -23.75 -9.66
N GLY A 221 -2.14 -23.25 -9.04
CA GLY A 221 -3.52 -23.43 -9.52
C GLY A 221 -3.88 -22.53 -10.70
N ASN A 222 -5.00 -22.85 -11.37
CA ASN A 222 -5.44 -22.18 -12.60
C ASN A 222 -5.74 -20.68 -12.43
N ASN A 223 -6.11 -20.24 -11.22
CA ASN A 223 -6.37 -18.82 -10.89
C ASN A 223 -5.28 -18.24 -9.98
N GLN A 224 -4.10 -18.87 -9.92
CA GLN A 224 -2.98 -18.45 -9.10
C GLN A 224 -1.82 -17.94 -9.96
N ILE A 225 -1.01 -17.07 -9.37
CA ILE A 225 0.16 -16.48 -9.99
C ILE A 225 1.36 -17.34 -9.65
N SER A 226 2.06 -17.82 -10.68
CA SER A 226 3.33 -18.50 -10.49
C SER A 226 4.34 -17.57 -9.80
N TRP A 227 5.04 -18.11 -8.78
CA TRP A 227 6.06 -17.38 -8.02
C TRP A 227 7.11 -16.71 -8.90
N GLN A 228 7.50 -17.35 -10.01
CA GLN A 228 8.48 -16.83 -10.96
C GLN A 228 8.01 -15.58 -11.71
N LYS A 229 6.69 -15.35 -11.78
CA LYS A 229 6.08 -14.19 -12.45
C LYS A 229 5.85 -13.01 -11.50
N CYS A 230 5.99 -13.20 -10.19
CA CYS A 230 5.75 -12.14 -9.19
C CYS A 230 6.85 -11.07 -9.26
N LYS A 231 6.46 -9.82 -9.52
CA LYS A 231 7.34 -8.66 -9.70
C LYS A 231 6.94 -7.52 -8.78
N LEU A 232 7.90 -6.78 -8.23
CA LEU A 232 7.62 -5.48 -7.61
C LEU A 232 7.31 -4.43 -8.68
N ALA A 233 6.50 -3.43 -8.32
CA ALA A 233 6.22 -2.28 -9.20
C ALA A 233 7.44 -1.38 -9.42
N MET A 234 8.33 -1.29 -8.43
CA MET A 234 9.63 -0.62 -8.52
C MET A 234 10.74 -1.64 -8.35
N ALA A 235 11.74 -1.61 -9.23
CA ALA A 235 12.88 -2.49 -9.19
C ALA A 235 13.85 -2.12 -8.06
N VAL A 236 14.48 -3.15 -7.51
CA VAL A 236 15.68 -3.00 -6.68
C VAL A 236 16.89 -2.93 -7.58
N ARG A 237 17.70 -1.88 -7.43
CA ARG A 237 18.87 -1.59 -8.28
C ARG A 237 20.12 -2.29 -7.75
N GLY A 238 20.60 -3.30 -8.47
CA GLY A 238 21.90 -3.93 -8.28
C GLY A 238 22.85 -3.59 -9.43
N SER A 239 23.42 -4.60 -10.09
CA SER A 239 24.09 -4.44 -11.40
C SER A 239 23.11 -4.12 -12.54
N SER A 240 21.83 -4.44 -12.34
CA SER A 240 20.69 -4.10 -13.21
C SER A 240 19.45 -3.82 -12.35
N ASN A 241 18.29 -3.60 -13.01
CA ASN A 241 17.00 -3.52 -12.32
C ASN A 241 16.44 -4.94 -12.06
N TYR A 242 16.24 -5.28 -10.79
CA TYR A 242 15.63 -6.55 -10.38
C TYR A 242 14.18 -6.33 -9.96
N TYR A 243 13.24 -6.88 -10.73
CA TYR A 243 11.81 -6.81 -10.43
C TYR A 243 11.29 -8.10 -9.79
N GLN A 244 11.72 -9.26 -10.29
CA GLN A 244 11.20 -10.55 -9.82
C GLN A 244 11.58 -10.79 -8.36
N ILE A 245 10.57 -11.00 -7.51
CA ILE A 245 10.74 -11.10 -6.05
C ILE A 245 11.72 -12.22 -5.67
N TYR A 246 11.67 -13.35 -6.38
CA TYR A 246 12.58 -14.48 -6.18
C TYR A 246 14.04 -14.22 -6.58
N ARG A 247 14.33 -13.18 -7.37
CA ARG A 247 15.69 -12.81 -7.79
C ARG A 247 16.32 -11.75 -6.90
N ILE A 248 15.50 -11.01 -6.15
CA ILE A 248 15.97 -9.99 -5.21
C ILE A 248 16.61 -10.69 -3.99
N GLN A 249 17.72 -10.12 -3.52
CA GLN A 249 18.57 -10.65 -2.45
C GLN A 249 19.11 -9.48 -1.62
N ARG A 250 19.59 -9.77 -0.40
CA ARG A 250 20.16 -8.78 0.53
C ARG A 250 21.16 -7.82 -0.12
N ARG A 251 22.10 -8.35 -0.92
CA ARG A 251 23.11 -7.54 -1.63
C ARG A 251 22.52 -6.50 -2.59
N HIS A 252 21.35 -6.76 -3.17
CA HIS A 252 20.70 -5.81 -4.07
C HIS A 252 20.14 -4.62 -3.28
N TRP A 253 19.59 -4.86 -2.08
CA TRP A 253 19.14 -3.80 -1.17
C TRP A 253 20.30 -2.94 -0.70
N ILE A 254 21.40 -3.56 -0.25
CA ILE A 254 22.60 -2.83 0.17
C ILE A 254 23.11 -1.95 -0.98
N ARG A 255 23.22 -2.52 -2.19
CA ARG A 255 23.68 -1.77 -3.35
C ARG A 255 22.74 -0.62 -3.72
N HIS A 256 21.44 -0.82 -3.67
CA HIS A 256 20.47 0.23 -3.96
C HIS A 256 20.52 1.35 -2.92
N GLY A 257 20.68 1.00 -1.64
CA GLY A 257 20.90 1.96 -0.56
C GLY A 257 22.10 2.88 -0.87
N GLU A 258 23.24 2.31 -1.22
CA GLU A 258 24.45 3.08 -1.60
C GLU A 258 24.19 4.02 -2.80
N ILE A 259 23.49 3.55 -3.82
CA ILE A 259 23.15 4.35 -5.02
C ILE A 259 22.26 5.54 -4.66
N THR A 260 21.43 5.42 -3.62
CA THR A 260 20.42 6.41 -3.21
C THR A 260 20.84 7.24 -2.00
N GLY A 261 22.13 7.20 -1.64
CA GLY A 261 22.70 8.04 -0.59
C GLY A 261 22.47 7.53 0.84
N LEU A 262 22.15 6.24 1.02
CA LEU A 262 22.27 5.54 2.30
C LEU A 262 23.62 4.85 2.37
N SER A 263 24.30 4.91 3.51
CA SER A 263 25.51 4.11 3.71
C SER A 263 25.18 2.62 3.81
N LYS A 264 26.14 1.77 3.43
CA LYS A 264 26.03 0.32 3.63
C LYS A 264 25.63 -0.04 5.07
N GLN A 265 26.22 0.63 6.06
CA GLN A 265 25.93 0.39 7.48
C GLN A 265 24.49 0.75 7.84
N GLN A 266 23.96 1.87 7.33
CA GLN A 266 22.55 2.24 7.55
C GLN A 266 21.61 1.21 6.94
N THR A 267 21.86 0.79 5.70
CA THR A 267 21.02 -0.22 5.03
C THR A 267 21.11 -1.58 5.71
N GLU A 268 22.30 -2.01 6.14
CA GLU A 268 22.45 -3.25 6.91
C GLU A 268 21.71 -3.17 8.24
N ALA A 269 21.80 -2.05 8.96
CA ALA A 269 21.07 -1.85 10.22
C ALA A 269 19.55 -1.94 10.02
N MET A 270 19.01 -1.30 8.98
CA MET A 270 17.58 -1.41 8.63
C MET A 270 17.18 -2.85 8.34
N ILE A 271 18.01 -3.59 7.58
CA ILE A 271 17.75 -5.00 7.26
C ILE A 271 17.77 -5.86 8.53
N GLU A 272 18.78 -5.72 9.39
CA GLU A 272 18.87 -6.46 10.65
C GLU A 272 17.69 -6.14 11.58
N GLU A 273 17.26 -4.88 11.64
CA GLU A 273 16.08 -4.49 12.41
C GLU A 273 14.82 -5.20 11.88
N ILE A 274 14.61 -5.19 10.56
CA ILE A 274 13.47 -5.87 9.93
C ILE A 274 13.51 -7.37 10.24
N ILE A 275 14.66 -8.03 10.08
CA ILE A 275 14.82 -9.46 10.37
C ILE A 275 14.49 -9.75 11.84
N ALA A 276 15.10 -9.01 12.77
CA ALA A 276 14.91 -9.21 14.20
C ALA A 276 13.46 -8.98 14.66
N ARG A 277 12.77 -8.00 14.06
CA ARG A 277 11.39 -7.66 14.44
C ARG A 277 10.35 -8.60 13.82
N THR A 278 10.63 -9.21 12.68
CA THR A 278 9.64 -9.97 11.89
C THR A 278 8.91 -11.07 12.69
N PRO A 279 9.58 -11.94 13.47
CA PRO A 279 8.88 -12.96 14.25
C PRO A 279 7.87 -12.36 15.24
N GLY A 280 8.30 -11.34 16.01
CA GLY A 280 7.44 -10.68 16.98
C GLY A 280 6.35 -9.81 16.34
N VAL A 281 6.58 -9.24 15.16
CA VAL A 281 5.55 -8.56 14.37
C VAL A 281 4.45 -9.55 13.99
N ILE A 282 4.81 -10.70 13.42
CA ILE A 282 3.84 -11.73 13.02
C ILE A 282 3.05 -12.24 14.23
N GLU A 283 3.71 -12.52 15.35
CA GLU A 283 3.05 -12.96 16.59
C GLU A 283 2.04 -11.92 17.10
N ARG A 284 2.44 -10.64 17.20
CA ARG A 284 1.55 -9.57 17.65
C ARG A 284 0.36 -9.39 16.71
N VAL A 285 0.59 -9.39 15.40
CA VAL A 285 -0.50 -9.23 14.43
C VAL A 285 -1.44 -10.44 14.45
N SER A 286 -0.89 -11.65 14.60
CA SER A 286 -1.70 -12.86 14.75
C SER A 286 -2.65 -12.78 15.95
N GLY A 287 -2.21 -12.16 17.06
CA GLY A 287 -3.05 -11.92 18.24
C GLY A 287 -4.06 -10.77 18.10
N LEU A 288 -3.98 -9.97 17.03
CA LEU A 288 -4.90 -8.88 16.74
C LEU A 288 -5.97 -9.26 15.70
N LEU A 289 -5.88 -10.45 15.10
CA LEU A 289 -6.84 -10.89 14.10
C LEU A 289 -8.23 -11.07 14.74
N PRO A 290 -9.30 -10.52 14.14
CA PRO A 290 -10.67 -10.80 14.58
C PRO A 290 -11.01 -12.29 14.47
N ASP A 291 -11.92 -12.79 15.31
CA ASP A 291 -12.32 -14.22 15.32
C ASP A 291 -12.82 -14.73 13.95
N GLN A 292 -13.44 -13.87 13.14
CA GLN A 292 -13.97 -14.21 11.82
C GLN A 292 -13.02 -13.87 10.67
N PHE A 293 -11.75 -13.56 10.96
CA PHE A 293 -10.78 -13.22 9.94
C PHE A 293 -10.44 -14.46 9.08
N PRO A 294 -10.27 -14.32 7.75
CA PRO A 294 -9.89 -15.43 6.88
C PRO A 294 -8.48 -15.93 7.21
N GLN A 295 -8.40 -16.96 8.06
CA GLN A 295 -7.14 -17.44 8.61
C GLN A 295 -6.14 -17.88 7.54
N GLN A 296 -6.62 -18.54 6.48
CA GLN A 296 -5.78 -18.95 5.35
C GLN A 296 -5.10 -17.77 4.65
N LEU A 297 -5.78 -16.62 4.55
CA LEU A 297 -5.20 -15.39 4.00
C LEU A 297 -4.07 -14.88 4.88
N ALA A 298 -4.29 -14.81 6.19
CA ALA A 298 -3.27 -14.36 7.14
C ALA A 298 -2.05 -15.28 7.13
N GLU A 299 -2.27 -16.60 7.20
CA GLU A 299 -1.23 -17.62 7.19
C GLU A 299 -0.39 -17.55 5.91
N SER A 300 -1.03 -17.36 4.75
CA SER A 300 -0.33 -17.22 3.47
C SER A 300 0.63 -16.02 3.47
N ILE A 301 0.20 -14.89 4.03
CA ILE A 301 1.02 -13.68 4.15
C ILE A 301 2.14 -13.88 5.17
N PHE A 302 1.84 -14.45 6.34
CA PHE A 302 2.82 -14.69 7.40
C PHE A 302 3.91 -15.68 6.97
N ASP A 303 3.54 -16.78 6.32
CA ASP A 303 4.50 -17.77 5.81
C ASP A 303 5.37 -17.20 4.70
N GLY A 304 4.77 -16.43 3.79
CA GLY A 304 5.49 -15.66 2.78
C GLY A 304 6.52 -14.72 3.41
N MET A 305 6.13 -13.94 4.42
CA MET A 305 7.04 -13.05 5.17
C MET A 305 8.15 -13.83 5.89
N ARG A 306 7.85 -14.95 6.56
CA ARG A 306 8.86 -15.82 7.19
C ARG A 306 9.85 -16.36 6.16
N GLN A 307 9.38 -16.76 4.99
CA GLN A 307 10.23 -17.21 3.90
C GLN A 307 11.15 -16.09 3.41
N GLN A 308 10.63 -14.89 3.15
CA GLN A 308 11.47 -13.77 2.72
C GLN A 308 12.42 -13.28 3.81
N CYS A 309 12.02 -13.32 5.08
CA CYS A 309 12.88 -13.00 6.21
C CYS A 309 14.11 -13.90 6.26
N ARG A 310 13.93 -15.22 6.05
CA ARG A 310 15.06 -16.18 5.95
C ARG A 310 15.98 -15.85 4.79
N ARG A 311 15.41 -15.55 3.60
CA ARG A 311 16.18 -15.15 2.42
C ARG A 311 16.91 -13.81 2.61
N LEU A 312 16.38 -12.91 3.44
CA LEU A 312 17.00 -11.63 3.75
C LEU A 312 18.17 -11.77 4.74
N ALA A 313 18.11 -12.79 5.61
CA ALA A 313 19.18 -13.15 6.54
C ALA A 313 20.36 -13.87 5.87
N GLU A 314 20.14 -14.49 4.70
CA GLU A 314 21.21 -15.04 3.87
C GLU A 314 22.13 -13.92 3.35
N LYS A 315 23.44 -14.03 3.63
CA LYS A 315 24.47 -13.06 3.25
C LYS A 315 24.97 -13.27 1.82
#